data_AF-A0A0R2VCJ5-F1
#
_entry.id   AF-A0A0R2VCJ5-F1
#
_cell.length_a   1.000
_cell.length_b   1.000
_cell.length_c   1.000
_cell.angle_alpha   90.00
_cell.angle_beta   90.00
_cell.angle_gamma   90.00
#
_symmetry.space_group_name_H-M   'P 1'
#
loop_
_entity.id
_entity.type
_entity.pdbx_description
1 polymer ?
#
loop_
_entity_poly.entity_id
_entity_poly.type
_entity_poly.pdbx_seq_one_letter_code
_entity_poly.pdbx_strand_id
1 'polypeptide(L)'
;MLMAGYITGAAWGVVYIRAEYPEAIDIVEKELEKLYAAGLLGNNILGSGFHFDFKVIHAMGAYICGEETALLSSIEGQRPEVRVRPPFPAQKGLFNKPTIVNNVETLAAIPWILREGGAKYAALGTEKSKGTKLVCLDGHFNRPGMYEVEMGTPLATVTNELGGGFRHSVKAMHIGGPLGGLVPVHKINDLTVDFESFAQNGFLLGHASVVCIPHDYPLVKYIEHLFEFTAHESCGKCFPCRLGSVRGAEMLEKAQHEDYKIDRTLFNDLVETLEKGSLCALGGGLPLPVKNALHYFDEELSPYFK
;
A
#
# COMPACT_ATOMS: atom_id res chain seq x y z
N MET A 1 1.22 7.33 18.47
CA MET A 1 2.01 6.17 18.96
C MET A 1 2.08 6.09 20.48
N LEU A 2 2.50 7.13 21.21
CA LEU A 2 2.51 7.14 22.69
C LEU A 2 1.20 6.64 23.31
N MET A 3 0.05 7.16 22.85
CA MET A 3 -1.29 6.75 23.31
C MET A 3 -1.57 5.25 23.04
N ALA A 4 -1.19 4.74 21.87
CA ALA A 4 -1.34 3.32 21.53
C ALA A 4 -0.45 2.43 22.41
N GLY A 5 0.77 2.90 22.71
CA GLY A 5 1.68 2.23 23.63
C GLY A 5 1.13 2.18 25.06
N TYR A 6 0.53 3.27 25.52
CA TYR A 6 -0.13 3.31 26.84
C TYR A 6 -1.26 2.28 26.93
N ILE A 7 -2.13 2.22 25.91
CA ILE A 7 -3.27 1.29 25.87
C ILE A 7 -2.82 -0.18 25.81
N THR A 8 -1.74 -0.47 25.07
CA THR A 8 -1.25 -1.84 24.88
C THR A 8 -0.20 -2.27 25.88
N GLY A 9 0.28 -1.37 26.74
CA GLY A 9 1.39 -1.63 27.67
C GLY A 9 2.76 -1.74 26.99
N ALA A 10 2.92 -1.17 25.80
CA ALA A 10 4.21 -1.13 25.13
C ALA A 10 5.14 -0.09 25.78
N ALA A 11 6.41 -0.43 25.93
CA ALA A 11 7.45 0.45 26.45
C ALA A 11 8.20 1.21 25.34
N TRP A 12 8.06 0.78 24.09
CA TRP A 12 8.80 1.30 22.95
C TRP A 12 7.88 1.53 21.74
N GLY A 13 8.09 2.64 21.05
CA GLY A 13 7.56 2.91 19.72
C GLY A 13 8.69 2.95 18.71
N VAL A 14 8.53 2.23 17.59
CA VAL A 14 9.51 2.27 16.49
C VAL A 14 8.85 2.90 15.27
N VAL A 15 9.41 4.01 14.79
CA VAL A 15 9.00 4.67 13.55
C VAL A 15 9.98 4.24 12.46
N TYR A 16 9.53 3.37 11.57
CA TYR A 16 10.32 2.92 10.41
C TYR A 16 10.03 3.84 9.23
N ILE A 17 10.98 4.70 8.87
CA ILE A 17 10.82 5.71 7.83
C ILE A 17 11.65 5.30 6.62
N ARG A 18 11.03 5.32 5.44
CA ARG A 18 11.71 4.99 4.18
C ARG A 18 12.85 5.96 3.87
N ALA A 19 13.92 5.43 3.25
CA ALA A 19 15.13 6.19 2.93
C ALA A 19 14.85 7.42 2.07
N GLU A 20 13.82 7.33 1.21
CA GLU A 20 13.48 8.37 0.26
C GLU A 20 12.80 9.59 0.91
N TYR A 21 12.52 9.57 2.22
CA TYR A 21 11.87 10.67 2.95
C TYR A 21 12.82 11.33 3.98
N PRO A 22 13.94 11.95 3.56
CA PRO A 22 14.89 12.58 4.48
C PRO A 22 14.25 13.70 5.30
N GLU A 23 13.39 14.52 4.68
CA GLU A 23 12.69 15.60 5.39
C GLU A 23 11.76 15.07 6.49
N ALA A 24 11.09 13.93 6.27
CA ALA A 24 10.24 13.32 7.28
C ALA A 24 11.05 12.78 8.45
N ILE A 25 12.24 12.23 8.19
CA ILE A 25 13.19 11.80 9.21
C ILE A 25 13.58 12.99 10.09
N ASP A 26 14.07 14.06 9.47
CA ASP A 26 14.52 15.26 10.19
C ASP A 26 13.41 15.88 11.04
N ILE A 27 12.20 15.99 10.49
CA ILE A 27 11.03 16.51 11.20
C ILE A 27 10.69 15.61 12.40
N VAL A 28 10.59 14.30 12.19
CA VAL A 28 10.22 13.37 13.27
C VAL A 28 11.26 13.38 14.38
N GLU A 29 12.55 13.33 14.05
CA GLU A 29 13.62 13.38 15.05
C GLU A 29 13.59 14.68 15.86
N LYS A 30 13.42 15.82 15.19
CA LYS A 30 13.28 17.12 15.85
C LYS A 30 12.06 17.22 16.75
N GLU A 31 10.91 16.66 16.35
CA GLU A 31 9.72 16.64 17.21
C GLU A 31 9.90 15.69 18.41
N LEU A 32 10.60 14.57 18.24
CA LEU A 32 10.95 13.68 19.35
C LEU A 32 11.86 14.38 20.37
N GLU A 33 12.86 15.15 19.93
CA GLU A 33 13.70 15.96 20.83
C GLU A 33 12.88 16.91 21.70
N LYS A 34 11.90 17.60 21.11
CA LYS A 34 10.99 18.50 21.87
C LYS A 34 10.16 17.72 22.89
N LEU A 35 9.66 16.54 22.53
CA LEU A 35 8.89 15.70 23.45
C LEU A 35 9.76 15.19 24.62
N TYR A 36 11.02 14.82 24.36
CA TYR A 36 11.98 14.49 25.42
C TYR A 36 12.26 15.69 26.33
N ALA A 37 12.53 16.86 25.75
CA ALA A 37 12.79 18.09 26.52
C ALA A 37 11.59 18.51 27.39
N ALA A 38 10.37 18.21 26.95
CA ALA A 38 9.14 18.45 27.69
C ALA A 38 8.81 17.37 28.74
N GLY A 39 9.62 16.30 28.86
CA GLY A 39 9.35 15.18 29.78
C GLY A 39 8.11 14.36 29.38
N LEU A 40 7.75 14.38 28.10
CA LEU A 40 6.60 13.66 27.53
C LEU A 40 6.98 12.28 26.96
N LEU A 41 8.27 11.94 26.98
CA LEU A 41 8.85 10.65 26.60
C LEU A 41 9.91 10.22 27.61
N GLY A 42 10.26 8.93 27.58
CA GLY A 42 11.22 8.33 28.49
C GLY A 42 10.55 7.75 29.74
N ASN A 43 11.21 7.89 30.88
CA ASN A 43 10.80 7.27 32.13
C ASN A 43 9.80 8.12 32.92
N ASN A 44 8.79 7.46 33.50
CA ASN A 44 7.82 8.06 34.43
C ASN A 44 7.19 9.36 33.89
N ILE A 45 6.64 9.27 32.68
CA ILE A 45 6.08 10.40 31.93
C ILE A 45 5.05 11.13 32.80
N LEU A 46 5.26 12.42 33.06
CA LEU A 46 4.41 13.26 33.92
C LEU A 46 4.14 12.69 35.32
N GLY A 47 5.02 11.83 35.87
CA GLY A 47 4.81 11.20 37.17
C GLY A 47 3.75 10.09 37.21
N SER A 48 3.31 9.61 36.04
CA SER A 48 2.22 8.64 35.91
C SER A 48 2.60 7.18 36.18
N GLY A 49 3.89 6.88 36.36
CA GLY A 49 4.43 5.51 36.39
C GLY A 49 4.57 4.85 35.00
N PHE A 50 4.06 5.48 33.95
CA PHE A 50 4.20 5.00 32.57
C PHE A 50 5.55 5.41 31.97
N HIS A 51 6.15 4.51 31.20
CA HIS A 51 7.40 4.74 30.49
C HIS A 51 7.18 4.41 29.00
N PHE A 52 7.67 5.30 28.13
CA PHE A 52 7.58 5.10 26.69
C PHE A 52 8.72 5.80 25.97
N ASP A 53 9.50 5.02 25.24
CA ASP A 53 10.65 5.49 24.48
C ASP A 53 10.39 5.34 22.97
N PHE A 54 11.10 6.11 22.16
CA PHE A 54 10.95 6.11 20.71
C PHE A 54 12.27 5.84 20.00
N LYS A 55 12.20 5.02 18.96
CA LYS A 55 13.30 4.82 18.02
C LYS A 55 12.85 5.15 16.60
N VAL A 56 13.58 6.03 15.93
CA VAL A 56 13.47 6.22 14.49
C VAL A 56 14.46 5.27 13.81
N ILE A 57 13.98 4.52 12.83
CA ILE A 57 14.78 3.64 11.99
C ILE A 57 14.71 4.18 10.57
N HIS A 58 15.89 4.49 10.01
CA HIS A 58 16.03 4.89 8.62
C HIS A 58 16.13 3.61 7.78
N ALA A 59 15.18 3.40 6.88
CA ALA A 59 15.20 2.27 5.97
C ALA A 59 16.30 2.45 4.91
N MET A 60 16.54 1.39 4.13
CA MET A 60 17.54 1.37 3.04
C MET A 60 16.91 1.14 1.65
N GLY A 61 15.70 1.66 1.43
CA GLY A 61 15.09 1.79 0.09
C GLY A 61 14.53 0.51 -0.53
N ALA A 62 13.97 -0.40 0.28
CA ALA A 62 13.28 -1.61 -0.23
C ALA A 62 11.77 -1.53 0.06
N TYR A 63 10.93 -1.67 -0.96
CA TYR A 63 9.47 -1.66 -0.84
C TYR A 63 8.98 -2.81 0.05
N ILE A 64 9.62 -3.97 -0.04
CA ILE A 64 9.25 -5.14 0.77
C ILE A 64 9.39 -4.89 2.28
N CYS A 65 10.24 -3.94 2.71
CA CYS A 65 10.31 -3.52 4.11
C CYS A 65 9.03 -2.84 4.62
N GLY A 66 8.10 -2.48 3.75
CA GLY A 66 6.76 -2.03 4.13
C GLY A 66 5.82 -3.18 4.51
N GLU A 67 6.13 -4.42 4.16
CA GLU A 67 5.37 -5.59 4.61
C GLU A 67 5.61 -5.83 6.10
N GLU A 68 4.53 -6.06 6.83
CA GLU A 68 4.51 -6.14 8.30
C GLU A 68 5.63 -6.98 8.91
N THR A 69 5.88 -8.19 8.40
CA THR A 69 6.87 -9.10 8.99
C THR A 69 8.28 -8.87 8.46
N ALA A 70 8.42 -8.43 7.21
CA ALA A 70 9.70 -8.02 6.63
C ALA A 70 10.23 -6.74 7.29
N LEU A 71 9.35 -5.80 7.65
CA LEU A 71 9.64 -4.62 8.45
C LEU A 71 10.31 -5.00 9.77
N LEU A 72 9.73 -5.98 10.48
CA LEU A 72 10.28 -6.48 11.74
C LEU A 72 11.65 -7.12 11.54
N SER A 73 11.82 -7.98 10.52
CA SER A 73 13.12 -8.55 10.18
C SER A 73 14.16 -7.46 9.88
N SER A 74 13.79 -6.39 9.18
CA SER A 74 14.67 -5.25 8.90
C SER A 74 15.09 -4.53 10.17
N ILE A 75 14.17 -4.25 11.09
CA ILE A 75 14.49 -3.59 12.38
C ILE A 75 15.42 -4.47 13.23
N GLU A 76 15.25 -5.79 13.15
CA GLU A 76 16.12 -6.76 13.84
C GLU A 76 17.52 -6.88 13.20
N GLY A 77 17.82 -6.10 12.15
CA GLY A 77 19.10 -6.13 11.44
C GLY A 77 19.27 -7.35 10.53
N GLN A 78 18.20 -8.07 10.25
CA GLN A 78 18.19 -9.19 9.31
C GLN A 78 17.86 -8.70 7.89
N ARG A 79 18.07 -9.58 6.91
CA ARG A 79 17.50 -9.36 5.58
C ARG A 79 15.98 -9.25 5.70
N PRO A 80 15.32 -8.31 4.99
CA PRO A 80 13.89 -8.05 5.09
C PRO A 80 13.08 -9.13 4.37
N GLU A 81 13.17 -10.35 4.87
CA GLU A 81 12.38 -11.48 4.40
C GLU A 81 11.11 -11.62 5.23
N VAL A 82 10.00 -11.88 4.54
CA VAL A 82 8.69 -12.14 5.13
C VAL A 82 8.76 -13.38 6.03
N ARG A 83 8.10 -13.33 7.19
CA ARG A 83 7.96 -14.47 8.12
C ARG A 83 6.68 -15.23 7.79
N VAL A 84 6.76 -16.56 7.79
CA VAL A 84 5.58 -17.42 7.61
C VAL A 84 4.68 -17.25 8.83
N ARG A 85 3.37 -17.09 8.59
CA ARG A 85 2.35 -17.02 9.63
C ARG A 85 1.67 -18.39 9.75
N PRO A 86 1.34 -18.89 10.96
CA PRO A 86 1.64 -18.35 12.30
C PRO A 86 3.10 -18.59 12.78
N PRO A 87 3.59 -17.84 13.81
CA PRO A 87 2.86 -16.90 14.67
C PRO A 87 2.66 -15.51 14.05
N PHE A 88 1.61 -14.81 14.47
CA PHE A 88 1.36 -13.42 14.06
C PHE A 88 2.19 -12.43 14.90
N PRO A 89 2.56 -11.26 14.35
CA PRO A 89 3.34 -10.23 15.07
C PRO A 89 2.73 -9.79 16.40
N ALA A 90 1.40 -9.70 16.47
CA ALA A 90 0.69 -9.37 17.70
C ALA A 90 0.95 -10.37 18.85
N GLN A 91 1.38 -11.59 18.54
CA GLN A 91 1.79 -12.61 19.51
C GLN A 91 3.32 -12.67 19.65
N LYS A 92 4.02 -12.71 18.52
CA LYS A 92 5.49 -12.80 18.43
C LYS A 92 5.97 -12.00 17.22
N GLY A 93 6.24 -10.72 17.44
CA GLY A 93 6.73 -9.78 16.44
C GLY A 93 8.18 -9.41 16.70
N LEU A 94 8.44 -8.12 16.93
CA LEU A 94 9.77 -7.55 17.11
C LEU A 94 10.50 -8.19 18.30
N PHE A 95 11.68 -8.77 18.06
CA PHE A 95 12.47 -9.48 19.08
C PHE A 95 11.66 -10.54 19.84
N ASN A 96 10.73 -11.22 19.15
CA ASN A 96 9.80 -12.20 19.71
C ASN A 96 8.85 -11.64 20.80
N LYS A 97 8.62 -10.32 20.85
CA LYS A 97 7.64 -9.67 21.72
C LYS A 97 6.33 -9.39 20.98
N PRO A 98 5.18 -9.40 21.65
CA PRO A 98 3.93 -8.91 21.09
C PRO A 98 4.13 -7.50 20.50
N THR A 99 3.90 -7.36 19.20
CA THR A 99 4.13 -6.10 18.48
C THR A 99 2.97 -5.81 17.57
N ILE A 100 2.39 -4.63 17.71
CA ILE A 100 1.41 -4.11 16.76
C ILE A 100 2.15 -3.31 15.68
N VAL A 101 1.86 -3.61 14.42
CA VAL A 101 2.36 -2.83 13.28
C VAL A 101 1.18 -2.15 12.64
N ASN A 102 1.21 -0.83 12.58
CA ASN A 102 0.14 -0.02 12.00
C ASN A 102 0.74 1.04 11.08
N ASN A 103 0.00 1.39 10.04
CA ASN A 103 0.34 2.53 9.20
C ASN A 103 0.25 3.83 10.01
N VAL A 104 1.02 4.83 9.58
CA VAL A 104 1.04 6.18 10.18
C VAL A 104 -0.36 6.81 10.17
N GLU A 105 -1.12 6.68 9.09
CA GLU A 105 -2.49 7.19 8.95
C GLU A 105 -3.38 6.67 10.10
N THR A 106 -3.34 5.37 10.35
CA THR A 106 -4.12 4.73 11.43
C THR A 106 -3.73 5.26 12.81
N LEU A 107 -2.43 5.39 13.08
CA LEU A 107 -1.94 5.86 14.38
C LEU A 107 -2.16 7.37 14.58
N ALA A 108 -2.22 8.14 13.49
CA ALA A 108 -2.47 9.58 13.49
C ALA A 108 -3.95 9.92 13.77
N ALA A 109 -4.89 9.00 13.52
CA ALA A 109 -6.30 9.17 13.87
C ALA A 109 -6.57 9.04 15.38
N ILE A 110 -5.72 8.30 16.11
CA ILE A 110 -5.93 7.97 17.53
C ILE A 110 -6.13 9.21 18.44
N PRO A 111 -5.31 10.27 18.35
CA PRO A 111 -5.50 11.47 19.19
C PRO A 111 -6.88 12.11 19.02
N TRP A 112 -7.40 12.17 17.79
CA TRP A 112 -8.73 12.70 17.52
C TRP A 112 -9.82 11.79 18.10
N ILE A 113 -9.69 10.47 17.87
CA ILE A 113 -10.63 9.47 18.40
C ILE A 113 -10.73 9.53 19.92
N LEU A 114 -9.59 9.67 20.62
CA LEU A 114 -9.58 9.74 22.08
C LEU A 114 -10.15 11.06 22.61
N ARG A 115 -9.98 12.17 21.88
CA ARG A 115 -10.49 13.48 22.27
C ARG A 115 -11.99 13.62 22.00
N GLU A 116 -12.45 13.18 20.84
CA GLU A 116 -13.83 13.41 20.37
C GLU A 116 -14.78 12.23 20.66
N GLY A 117 -14.22 11.06 20.93
CA GLY A 117 -14.95 9.82 21.21
C GLY A 117 -15.08 8.92 19.97
N GLY A 118 -14.84 7.62 20.17
CA GLY A 118 -14.89 6.62 19.11
C GLY A 118 -16.25 6.50 18.40
N ALA A 119 -17.35 6.79 19.10
CA ALA A 119 -18.68 6.79 18.49
C ALA A 119 -18.82 7.88 17.40
N LYS A 120 -18.18 9.06 17.58
CA LYS A 120 -18.18 10.10 16.55
C LYS A 120 -17.36 9.69 15.34
N TYR A 121 -16.20 9.07 15.54
CA TYR A 121 -15.37 8.56 14.44
C TYR A 121 -16.09 7.43 13.68
N ALA A 122 -16.78 6.53 14.40
CA ALA A 122 -17.55 5.45 13.81
C ALA A 122 -18.89 5.89 13.18
N ALA A 123 -19.34 7.12 13.44
CA ALA A 123 -20.47 7.71 12.75
C ALA A 123 -20.11 8.19 11.34
N LEU A 124 -18.81 8.47 11.09
CA LEU A 124 -18.27 8.73 9.77
C LEU A 124 -18.10 7.42 9.00
N GLY A 125 -18.39 7.45 7.71
CA GLY A 125 -18.14 6.32 6.81
C GLY A 125 -19.36 5.43 6.57
N THR A 126 -19.10 4.23 6.05
CA THR A 126 -20.13 3.20 5.81
C THR A 126 -20.33 2.34 7.06
N GLU A 127 -21.15 1.29 7.01
CA GLU A 127 -21.31 0.37 8.15
C GLU A 127 -20.01 -0.38 8.48
N LYS A 128 -19.22 -0.75 7.47
CA LYS A 128 -18.01 -1.58 7.62
C LYS A 128 -16.71 -0.79 7.51
N SER A 129 -16.71 0.29 6.72
CA SER A 129 -15.57 1.18 6.54
C SER A 129 -15.81 2.49 7.28
N LYS A 130 -15.32 2.57 8.52
CA LYS A 130 -15.50 3.70 9.44
C LYS A 130 -14.40 4.76 9.32
N GLY A 131 -14.76 6.02 9.57
CA GLY A 131 -13.82 7.13 9.65
C GLY A 131 -13.52 7.77 8.30
N THR A 132 -12.33 8.34 8.21
CA THR A 132 -11.83 9.04 7.02
C THR A 132 -10.69 8.28 6.37
N LYS A 133 -10.39 8.66 5.12
CA LYS A 133 -9.30 8.12 4.32
C LYS A 133 -8.56 9.25 3.62
N LEU A 134 -7.23 9.20 3.63
CA LEU A 134 -6.39 10.04 2.80
C LEU A 134 -6.34 9.47 1.38
N VAL A 135 -6.80 10.24 0.40
CA VAL A 135 -6.70 9.92 -1.03
C VAL A 135 -5.65 10.82 -1.67
N CYS A 136 -4.67 10.22 -2.36
CA CYS A 136 -3.59 10.93 -3.02
C CYS A 136 -3.80 10.90 -4.53
N LEU A 137 -4.06 12.06 -5.13
CA LEU A 137 -4.25 12.25 -6.57
C LEU A 137 -2.95 12.70 -7.23
N ASP A 138 -2.52 11.99 -8.28
CA ASP A 138 -1.30 12.32 -9.02
C ASP A 138 -1.44 13.54 -9.95
N GLY A 139 -0.35 13.85 -10.67
CA GLY A 139 -0.24 15.01 -11.54
C GLY A 139 -1.14 15.03 -12.78
N HIS A 140 -1.91 13.98 -13.06
CA HIS A 140 -2.85 13.95 -14.19
C HIS A 140 -4.19 14.61 -13.87
N PHE A 141 -4.46 14.93 -12.61
CA PHE A 141 -5.62 15.72 -12.21
C PHE A 141 -5.39 17.23 -12.40
N ASN A 142 -6.47 18.01 -12.55
CA ASN A 142 -6.36 19.47 -12.59
C ASN A 142 -5.96 20.06 -11.23
N ARG A 143 -6.31 19.36 -10.13
CA ARG A 143 -5.96 19.71 -8.76
C ARG A 143 -5.31 18.50 -8.06
N PRO A 144 -4.06 18.16 -8.40
CA PRO A 144 -3.33 17.07 -7.75
C PRO A 144 -3.14 17.39 -6.27
N GLY A 145 -3.03 16.36 -5.43
CA GLY A 145 -2.83 16.57 -4.00
C GLY A 145 -3.36 15.45 -3.13
N MET A 146 -3.28 15.67 -1.82
CA MET A 146 -3.79 14.76 -0.80
C MET A 146 -5.06 15.35 -0.20
N TYR A 147 -6.14 14.58 -0.23
CA TYR A 147 -7.44 14.96 0.30
C TYR A 147 -7.86 13.96 1.37
N GLU A 148 -8.29 14.46 2.52
CA GLU A 148 -8.97 13.63 3.52
C GLU A 148 -10.46 13.62 3.20
N VAL A 149 -11.01 12.43 2.97
CA VAL A 149 -12.43 12.24 2.66
C VAL A 149 -13.05 11.24 3.63
N GLU A 150 -14.35 11.37 3.85
CA GLU A 150 -15.11 10.37 4.60
C GLU A 150 -15.15 9.06 3.81
N MET A 151 -15.01 7.91 4.50
CA MET A 151 -15.22 6.61 3.85
C MET A 151 -16.61 6.53 3.21
N GLY A 152 -16.74 5.86 2.08
CA GLY A 152 -18.00 5.81 1.32
C GLY A 152 -18.27 7.04 0.45
N THR A 153 -17.41 8.07 0.47
CA THR A 153 -17.50 9.19 -0.49
C THR A 153 -17.47 8.66 -1.93
N PRO A 154 -18.37 9.08 -2.84
CA PRO A 154 -18.33 8.66 -4.24
C PRO A 154 -16.98 8.95 -4.90
N LEU A 155 -16.43 7.98 -5.62
CA LEU A 155 -15.16 8.17 -6.34
C LEU A 155 -15.30 9.26 -7.42
N ALA A 156 -16.50 9.46 -7.97
CA ALA A 156 -16.83 10.57 -8.85
C ALA A 156 -16.63 11.95 -8.19
N THR A 157 -17.01 12.11 -6.92
CA THR A 157 -16.79 13.37 -6.17
C THR A 157 -15.30 13.60 -5.97
N VAL A 158 -14.54 12.56 -5.61
CA VAL A 158 -13.08 12.67 -5.44
C VAL A 158 -12.39 13.04 -6.75
N THR A 159 -12.75 12.38 -7.85
CA THR A 159 -12.09 12.59 -9.15
C THR A 159 -12.51 13.90 -9.81
N ASN A 160 -13.81 14.20 -9.87
CA ASN A 160 -14.34 15.33 -10.63
C ASN A 160 -14.39 16.63 -9.81
N GLU A 161 -14.72 16.58 -8.52
CA GLU A 161 -14.90 17.78 -7.70
C GLU A 161 -13.61 18.15 -6.97
N LEU A 162 -13.03 17.22 -6.21
CA LEU A 162 -11.80 17.46 -5.47
C LEU A 162 -10.59 17.55 -6.42
N GLY A 163 -10.40 16.52 -7.26
CA GLY A 163 -9.36 16.49 -8.28
C GLY A 163 -9.59 17.45 -9.45
N GLY A 164 -10.80 17.99 -9.62
CA GLY A 164 -11.15 18.89 -10.71
C GLY A 164 -11.17 18.21 -12.09
N GLY A 165 -11.33 16.89 -12.14
CA GLY A 165 -11.23 16.08 -13.37
C GLY A 165 -9.79 15.92 -13.86
N PHE A 166 -9.64 15.22 -14.98
CA PHE A 166 -8.33 14.96 -15.59
C PHE A 166 -7.86 16.12 -16.48
N ARG A 167 -6.57 16.43 -16.42
CA ARG A 167 -5.88 17.40 -17.29
C ARG A 167 -5.67 16.86 -18.71
N HIS A 168 -5.50 15.55 -18.83
CA HIS A 168 -5.26 14.84 -20.10
C HIS A 168 -6.18 13.63 -20.21
N SER A 169 -6.26 13.02 -21.39
CA SER A 169 -7.03 11.79 -21.57
C SER A 169 -6.43 10.64 -20.77
N VAL A 170 -7.22 10.04 -19.88
CA VAL A 170 -6.85 8.94 -18.99
C VAL A 170 -7.79 7.78 -19.29
N LYS A 171 -7.25 6.57 -19.43
CA LYS A 171 -8.05 5.34 -19.66
C LYS A 171 -8.32 4.55 -18.40
N ALA A 172 -7.41 4.60 -17.44
CA ALA A 172 -7.50 3.89 -16.18
C ALA A 172 -6.82 4.66 -15.04
N MET A 173 -7.17 4.28 -13.82
CA MET A 173 -6.50 4.69 -12.60
C MET A 173 -6.01 3.43 -11.88
N HIS A 174 -4.72 3.33 -11.59
CA HIS A 174 -4.21 2.34 -10.67
C HIS A 174 -4.39 2.87 -9.24
N ILE A 175 -5.30 2.26 -8.50
CA ILE A 175 -5.68 2.69 -7.14
C ILE A 175 -5.18 1.67 -6.12
N GLY A 176 -4.58 2.18 -5.04
CA GLY A 176 -4.20 1.36 -3.88
C GLY A 176 -2.74 0.92 -3.85
N GLY A 177 -1.88 1.58 -4.63
CA GLY A 177 -0.46 1.28 -4.77
C GLY A 177 -0.18 0.35 -5.96
N PRO A 178 1.08 -0.06 -6.18
CA PRO A 178 1.48 -0.87 -7.35
C PRO A 178 0.86 -2.28 -7.40
N LEU A 179 0.29 -2.72 -6.29
CA LEU A 179 -0.37 -4.02 -6.11
C LEU A 179 -1.89 -3.88 -5.98
N GLY A 180 -2.40 -2.70 -6.34
CA GLY A 180 -3.79 -2.30 -6.21
C GLY A 180 -4.63 -2.69 -7.43
N GLY A 181 -5.82 -2.11 -7.53
CA GLY A 181 -6.70 -2.35 -8.67
C GLY A 181 -6.41 -1.42 -9.85
N LEU A 182 -6.47 -1.94 -11.08
CA LEU A 182 -6.48 -1.09 -12.28
C LEU A 182 -7.94 -0.79 -12.66
N VAL A 183 -8.42 0.39 -12.26
CA VAL A 183 -9.81 0.84 -12.41
C VAL A 183 -9.99 1.62 -13.72
N PRO A 184 -10.76 1.12 -14.71
CA PRO A 184 -11.08 1.89 -15.90
C PRO A 184 -11.88 3.15 -15.57
N VAL A 185 -11.71 4.23 -16.34
CA VAL A 185 -12.41 5.50 -16.06
C VAL A 185 -13.93 5.37 -16.08
N HIS A 186 -14.49 4.47 -16.90
CA HIS A 186 -15.94 4.24 -16.93
C HIS A 186 -16.50 3.61 -15.63
N LYS A 187 -15.65 3.03 -14.77
CA LYS A 187 -16.02 2.46 -13.47
C LYS A 187 -16.07 3.47 -12.32
N ILE A 188 -15.69 4.73 -12.55
CA ILE A 188 -15.67 5.76 -11.50
C ILE A 188 -17.03 5.93 -10.81
N ASN A 189 -18.12 5.88 -11.57
CA ASN A 189 -19.46 6.08 -11.02
C ASN A 189 -20.01 4.85 -10.28
N ASP A 190 -19.35 3.69 -10.43
CA ASP A 190 -19.74 2.44 -9.76
C ASP A 190 -19.07 2.30 -8.38
N LEU A 191 -18.18 3.24 -8.02
CA LEU A 191 -17.28 3.11 -6.87
C LEU A 191 -17.46 4.24 -5.85
N THR A 192 -17.26 3.85 -4.59
CA THR A 192 -17.17 4.72 -3.42
C THR A 192 -15.84 4.43 -2.71
N VAL A 193 -15.29 5.41 -2.01
CA VAL A 193 -14.01 5.32 -1.28
C VAL A 193 -14.22 4.50 0.00
N ASP A 194 -14.39 3.20 -0.15
CA ASP A 194 -14.46 2.23 0.93
C ASP A 194 -13.98 0.85 0.43
N PHE A 195 -13.60 -0.03 1.36
CA PHE A 195 -13.01 -1.32 1.00
C PHE A 195 -14.03 -2.25 0.33
N GLU A 196 -15.29 -2.18 0.74
CA GLU A 196 -16.35 -3.08 0.26
C GLU A 196 -16.70 -2.81 -1.20
N SER A 197 -16.89 -1.54 -1.56
CA SER A 197 -17.23 -1.10 -2.91
C SER A 197 -16.17 -1.50 -3.92
N PHE A 198 -14.89 -1.31 -3.58
CA PHE A 198 -13.77 -1.75 -4.42
C PHE A 198 -13.74 -3.29 -4.55
N ALA A 199 -13.84 -4.02 -3.43
CA ALA A 199 -13.78 -5.48 -3.45
C ALA A 199 -14.93 -6.11 -4.25
N GLN A 200 -16.16 -5.59 -4.12
CA GLN A 200 -17.34 -6.06 -4.85
C GLN A 200 -17.22 -5.86 -6.37
N ASN A 201 -16.48 -4.84 -6.79
CA ASN A 201 -16.22 -4.54 -8.20
C ASN A 201 -14.92 -5.19 -8.73
N GLY A 202 -14.24 -6.01 -7.94
CA GLY A 202 -13.01 -6.72 -8.36
C GLY A 202 -11.76 -5.84 -8.34
N PHE A 203 -11.72 -4.84 -7.46
CA PHE A 203 -10.60 -3.92 -7.26
C PHE A 203 -10.15 -3.89 -5.79
N LEU A 204 -9.12 -3.11 -5.50
CA LEU A 204 -8.59 -2.91 -4.15
C LEU A 204 -8.37 -1.42 -3.89
N LEU A 205 -8.89 -0.90 -2.77
CA LEU A 205 -8.69 0.49 -2.37
C LEU A 205 -7.25 0.74 -1.87
N GLY A 206 -6.69 -0.23 -1.12
CA GLY A 206 -5.34 -0.16 -0.56
C GLY A 206 -5.12 1.11 0.28
N HIS A 207 -4.00 1.79 0.03
CA HIS A 207 -3.70 3.08 0.67
C HIS A 207 -4.30 4.29 -0.07
N ALA A 208 -5.20 4.06 -1.02
CA ALA A 208 -5.92 5.09 -1.77
C ALA A 208 -5.03 6.13 -2.49
N SER A 209 -3.81 5.77 -2.91
CA SER A 209 -3.15 6.54 -3.96
C SER A 209 -3.75 6.23 -5.31
N VAL A 210 -3.87 7.24 -6.15
CA VAL A 210 -4.40 7.16 -7.50
C VAL A 210 -3.28 7.55 -8.46
N VAL A 211 -2.86 6.61 -9.30
CA VAL A 211 -1.94 6.85 -10.42
C VAL A 211 -2.73 6.71 -11.72
N CYS A 212 -2.84 7.77 -12.49
CA CYS A 212 -3.54 7.78 -13.76
C CYS A 212 -2.68 7.14 -14.85
N ILE A 213 -3.34 6.33 -15.70
CA ILE A 213 -2.75 5.76 -16.91
C ILE A 213 -3.26 6.55 -18.11
N PRO A 214 -2.38 7.33 -18.80
CA PRO A 214 -2.77 8.07 -19.99
C PRO A 214 -3.36 7.15 -21.05
N HIS A 215 -4.30 7.68 -21.84
CA HIS A 215 -4.98 6.93 -22.90
C HIS A 215 -3.97 6.26 -23.87
N ASP A 216 -2.97 7.01 -24.30
CA ASP A 216 -2.00 6.57 -25.31
C ASP A 216 -0.81 5.78 -24.72
N TYR A 217 -0.77 5.55 -23.41
CA TYR A 217 0.31 4.77 -22.78
C TYR A 217 0.07 3.26 -22.96
N PRO A 218 1.00 2.49 -23.58
CA PRO A 218 0.77 1.07 -23.83
C PRO A 218 0.62 0.25 -22.54
N LEU A 219 -0.49 -0.46 -22.38
CA LEU A 219 -0.74 -1.30 -21.20
C LEU A 219 0.17 -2.50 -21.11
N VAL A 220 0.63 -3.06 -22.23
CA VAL A 220 1.62 -4.14 -22.22
C VAL A 220 2.89 -3.70 -21.49
N LYS A 221 3.36 -2.47 -21.77
CA LYS A 221 4.51 -1.85 -21.10
C LYS A 221 4.23 -1.53 -19.64
N TYR A 222 2.98 -1.14 -19.33
CA TYR A 222 2.58 -0.93 -17.94
C TYR A 222 2.64 -2.23 -17.13
N ILE A 223 2.09 -3.31 -17.68
CA ILE A 223 2.08 -4.62 -17.03
C ILE A 223 3.50 -5.15 -16.88
N GLU A 224 4.33 -5.05 -17.93
CA GLU A 224 5.76 -5.38 -17.87
C GLU A 224 6.44 -4.67 -16.70
N HIS A 225 6.23 -3.36 -16.57
CA HIS A 225 6.78 -2.59 -15.46
C HIS A 225 6.31 -3.10 -14.08
N LEU A 226 5.07 -3.56 -13.93
CA LEU A 226 4.60 -4.15 -12.67
C LEU A 226 5.30 -5.48 -12.34
N PHE A 227 5.59 -6.29 -13.37
CA PHE A 227 6.38 -7.50 -13.23
C PHE A 227 7.83 -7.19 -12.87
N GLU A 228 8.47 -6.22 -13.54
CA GLU A 228 9.81 -5.73 -13.23
C GLU A 228 9.91 -5.19 -11.81
N PHE A 229 8.96 -4.34 -11.40
CA PHE A 229 8.86 -3.81 -10.03
C PHE A 229 8.78 -4.95 -9.02
N THR A 230 7.93 -5.93 -9.28
CA THR A 230 7.77 -7.09 -8.38
C THR A 230 9.04 -7.93 -8.31
N ALA A 231 9.76 -8.08 -9.42
CA ALA A 231 11.03 -8.79 -9.48
C ALA A 231 12.13 -8.05 -8.70
N HIS A 232 12.22 -6.73 -8.88
CA HIS A 232 13.19 -5.86 -8.20
C HIS A 232 12.95 -5.83 -6.69
N GLU A 233 11.70 -5.71 -6.27
CA GLU A 233 11.33 -5.57 -4.86
C GLU A 233 11.16 -6.92 -4.14
N SER A 234 11.33 -8.05 -4.83
CA SER A 234 11.19 -9.36 -4.22
C SER A 234 12.25 -9.60 -3.15
N CYS A 235 11.84 -9.96 -1.92
CA CYS A 235 12.78 -10.46 -0.91
C CYS A 235 13.42 -11.81 -1.29
N GLY A 236 12.89 -12.48 -2.34
CA GLY A 236 13.47 -13.70 -2.89
C GLY A 236 13.06 -15.01 -2.20
N LYS A 237 12.16 -14.95 -1.21
CA LYS A 237 11.80 -16.12 -0.38
C LYS A 237 10.91 -17.15 -1.08
N CYS A 238 9.94 -16.71 -1.88
CA CYS A 238 9.00 -17.58 -2.58
C CYS A 238 9.34 -17.68 -4.06
N PHE A 239 9.44 -18.90 -4.60
CA PHE A 239 9.78 -19.11 -6.01
C PHE A 239 8.80 -18.46 -6.99
N PRO A 240 7.45 -18.52 -6.76
CA PRO A 240 6.50 -17.81 -7.62
C PRO A 240 6.82 -16.33 -7.74
N CYS A 241 6.98 -15.62 -6.63
CA CYS A 241 7.31 -14.20 -6.65
C CYS A 241 8.70 -13.94 -7.23
N ARG A 242 9.76 -14.63 -6.79
CA ARG A 242 11.14 -14.35 -7.20
C ARG A 242 11.42 -14.65 -8.66
N LEU A 243 10.92 -15.78 -9.16
CA LEU A 243 11.22 -16.25 -10.52
C LEU A 243 10.07 -15.95 -11.48
N GLY A 244 8.83 -16.11 -11.02
CA GLY A 244 7.65 -15.87 -11.85
C GLY A 244 7.51 -14.41 -12.27
N SER A 245 7.87 -13.46 -11.40
CA SER A 245 7.88 -12.03 -11.77
C SER A 245 8.83 -11.74 -12.94
N VAL A 246 10.06 -12.27 -12.88
CA VAL A 246 11.05 -12.17 -13.96
C VAL A 246 10.54 -12.81 -15.25
N ARG A 247 9.96 -14.03 -15.16
CA ARG A 247 9.40 -14.70 -16.34
C ARG A 247 8.26 -13.92 -16.99
N GLY A 248 7.40 -13.30 -16.18
CA GLY A 248 6.32 -12.46 -16.71
C GLY A 248 6.87 -11.22 -17.43
N ALA A 249 7.86 -10.54 -16.86
CA ALA A 249 8.53 -9.42 -17.50
C ALA A 249 9.17 -9.83 -18.84
N GLU A 250 9.98 -10.91 -18.85
CA GLU A 250 10.63 -11.43 -20.07
C GLU A 250 9.61 -11.79 -21.16
N MET A 251 8.45 -12.37 -20.80
CA MET A 251 7.40 -12.71 -21.77
C MET A 251 6.77 -11.47 -22.41
N LEU A 252 6.56 -10.42 -21.63
CA LEU A 252 5.98 -9.16 -22.09
C LEU A 252 6.98 -8.33 -22.90
N GLU A 253 8.24 -8.28 -22.48
CA GLU A 253 9.34 -7.64 -23.22
C GLU A 253 9.47 -8.25 -24.63
N LYS A 254 9.56 -9.59 -24.70
CA LYS A 254 9.65 -10.31 -25.97
C LYS A 254 8.45 -10.07 -26.87
N ALA A 255 7.25 -10.05 -26.31
CA ALA A 255 6.04 -9.80 -27.10
C ALA A 255 6.00 -8.39 -27.72
N GLN A 256 6.69 -7.43 -27.12
CA GLN A 256 6.79 -6.05 -27.61
C GLN A 256 7.89 -5.87 -28.68
N HIS A 257 8.95 -6.65 -28.64
CA HIS A 257 10.16 -6.40 -29.42
C HIS A 257 10.55 -7.50 -30.41
N GLU A 258 9.96 -8.68 -30.30
CA GLU A 258 10.24 -9.83 -31.15
C GLU A 258 8.96 -10.33 -31.84
N ASP A 259 9.09 -11.21 -32.85
CA ASP A 259 7.96 -11.96 -33.41
C ASP A 259 7.54 -13.09 -32.46
N TYR A 260 7.12 -12.71 -31.26
CA TYR A 260 6.72 -13.59 -30.18
C TYR A 260 5.28 -13.29 -29.74
N LYS A 261 4.47 -14.34 -29.64
CA LYS A 261 3.13 -14.26 -29.04
C LYS A 261 3.10 -15.09 -27.77
N ILE A 262 2.65 -14.46 -26.70
CA ILE A 262 2.49 -15.06 -25.39
C ILE A 262 1.38 -16.11 -25.47
N ASP A 263 1.68 -17.34 -25.02
CA ASP A 263 0.63 -18.34 -24.82
C ASP A 263 -0.29 -17.88 -23.67
N ARG A 264 -1.57 -17.63 -23.96
CA ARG A 264 -2.51 -17.10 -22.98
C ARG A 264 -2.73 -18.04 -21.79
N THR A 265 -2.66 -19.35 -22.02
CA THR A 265 -2.79 -20.35 -20.94
C THR A 265 -1.60 -20.28 -20.01
N LEU A 266 -0.38 -20.27 -20.58
CA LEU A 266 0.85 -20.16 -19.79
C LEU A 266 0.90 -18.86 -18.96
N PHE A 267 0.46 -17.74 -19.54
CA PHE A 267 0.44 -16.46 -18.83
C PHE A 267 -0.58 -16.47 -17.68
N ASN A 268 -1.77 -17.01 -17.90
CA ASN A 268 -2.78 -17.16 -16.86
C ASN A 268 -2.30 -18.09 -15.73
N ASP A 269 -1.65 -19.21 -16.07
CA ASP A 269 -1.06 -20.13 -15.10
C ASP A 269 0.01 -19.43 -14.24
N LEU A 270 0.84 -18.58 -14.85
CA LEU A 270 1.82 -17.78 -14.12
C LEU A 270 1.16 -16.81 -13.14
N VAL A 271 0.14 -16.09 -13.59
CA VAL A 271 -0.61 -15.12 -12.78
C VAL A 271 -1.31 -15.82 -11.60
N GLU A 272 -1.92 -16.99 -11.83
CA GLU A 272 -2.54 -17.80 -10.76
C GLU A 272 -1.48 -18.36 -9.80
N THR A 273 -0.33 -18.79 -10.31
CA THR A 273 0.78 -19.31 -9.49
C THR A 273 1.35 -18.23 -8.57
N LEU A 274 1.45 -16.99 -9.05
CA LEU A 274 1.84 -15.83 -8.24
C LEU A 274 0.82 -15.56 -7.12
N GLU A 275 -0.47 -15.59 -7.45
CA GLU A 275 -1.57 -15.33 -6.50
C GLU A 275 -1.60 -16.35 -5.36
N LYS A 276 -1.52 -17.63 -5.70
CA LYS A 276 -1.67 -18.73 -4.73
C LYS A 276 -0.36 -19.12 -4.04
N GLY A 277 0.77 -18.90 -4.70
CA GLY A 277 2.07 -19.40 -4.27
C GLY A 277 2.98 -18.38 -3.59
N SER A 278 2.53 -17.13 -3.42
CA SER A 278 3.30 -16.07 -2.77
C SER A 278 2.97 -15.97 -1.28
N LEU A 279 4.00 -15.82 -0.45
CA LEU A 279 3.85 -15.72 1.02
C LEU A 279 3.31 -14.37 1.49
N CYS A 280 3.37 -13.34 0.66
CA CYS A 280 2.91 -11.99 0.98
C CYS A 280 2.25 -11.31 -0.22
N ALA A 281 1.67 -10.15 0.05
CA ALA A 281 0.95 -9.35 -0.93
C ALA A 281 1.84 -8.85 -2.09
N LEU A 282 3.17 -8.77 -1.96
CA LEU A 282 4.03 -8.35 -3.09
C LEU A 282 3.84 -9.25 -4.31
N GLY A 283 4.04 -10.56 -4.15
CA GLY A 283 3.80 -11.51 -5.23
C GLY A 283 2.31 -11.83 -5.40
N GLY A 284 1.56 -11.93 -4.30
CA GLY A 284 0.14 -12.32 -4.33
C GLY A 284 -0.81 -11.23 -4.82
N GLY A 285 -0.39 -9.96 -4.79
CA GLY A 285 -1.17 -8.80 -5.20
C GLY A 285 -0.93 -8.36 -6.64
N LEU A 286 0.26 -8.62 -7.21
CA LEU A 286 0.56 -8.36 -8.63
C LEU A 286 -0.50 -8.94 -9.59
N PRO A 287 -1.08 -10.13 -9.36
CA PRO A 287 -2.15 -10.67 -10.20
C PRO A 287 -3.38 -9.78 -10.36
N LEU A 288 -3.75 -8.97 -9.37
CA LEU A 288 -4.97 -8.16 -9.40
C LEU A 288 -4.96 -7.14 -10.56
N PRO A 289 -4.00 -6.20 -10.64
CA PRO A 289 -3.97 -5.22 -11.73
C PRO A 289 -3.75 -5.88 -13.09
N VAL A 290 -3.03 -7.01 -13.16
CA VAL A 290 -2.84 -7.78 -14.40
C VAL A 290 -4.16 -8.37 -14.89
N LYS A 291 -4.93 -9.02 -14.00
CA LYS A 291 -6.26 -9.55 -14.32
C LYS A 291 -7.24 -8.44 -14.71
N ASN A 292 -7.21 -7.30 -14.02
CA ASN A 292 -8.01 -6.14 -14.40
C ASN A 292 -7.64 -5.66 -15.81
N ALA A 293 -6.35 -5.58 -16.14
CA ALA A 293 -5.89 -5.17 -17.47
C ALA A 293 -6.36 -6.13 -18.56
N LEU A 294 -6.17 -7.44 -18.35
CA LEU A 294 -6.63 -8.48 -19.28
C LEU A 294 -8.15 -8.53 -19.46
N HIS A 295 -8.91 -8.10 -18.46
CA HIS A 295 -10.38 -8.09 -18.52
C HIS A 295 -10.93 -6.84 -19.22
N TYR A 296 -10.45 -5.67 -18.82
CA TYR A 296 -11.02 -4.39 -19.27
C TYR A 296 -10.34 -3.81 -20.51
N PHE A 297 -9.15 -4.29 -20.86
CA PHE A 297 -8.35 -3.78 -21.97
C PHE A 297 -7.82 -4.92 -22.87
N ASP A 298 -8.60 -6.00 -23.01
CA ASP A 298 -8.22 -7.14 -23.87
C ASP A 298 -8.02 -6.74 -25.33
N GLU A 299 -8.73 -5.72 -25.84
CA GLU A 299 -8.52 -5.21 -27.20
C GLU A 299 -7.09 -4.67 -27.40
N GLU A 300 -6.52 -4.03 -26.38
CA GLU A 300 -5.14 -3.51 -26.43
C GLU A 300 -4.09 -4.60 -26.23
N LEU A 301 -4.44 -5.65 -25.48
CA LEU A 301 -3.51 -6.70 -25.06
C LEU A 301 -3.55 -7.93 -25.97
N SER A 302 -4.70 -8.30 -26.52
CA SER A 302 -4.90 -9.48 -27.37
C SER A 302 -3.92 -9.60 -28.53
N PRO A 303 -3.43 -8.50 -29.18
CA PRO A 303 -2.42 -8.64 -30.22
C PRO A 303 -1.11 -9.26 -29.73
N TYR A 304 -0.80 -9.25 -28.43
CA TYR A 304 0.42 -9.83 -27.85
C TYR A 304 0.29 -11.31 -27.48
N PHE A 305 -0.91 -11.89 -27.59
CA PHE A 305 -1.20 -13.27 -27.22
C PHE A 305 -1.51 -14.16 -28.43
N LYS A 306 -1.34 -15.46 -28.27
CA LYS A 306 -1.78 -16.53 -29.18
C LYS A 306 -2.68 -17.53 -28.46
#